data_AF-A0A4S9YHX1-F1
#
_entry.id   AF-A0A4S9YHX1-F1
#
_cell.length_a   1.000
_cell.length_b   1.000
_cell.length_c   1.000
_cell.angle_alpha   90.00
_cell.angle_beta   90.00
_cell.angle_gamma   90.00
#
_symmetry.space_group_name_H-M   'P 1'
#
loop_
_entity.id
_entity.type
_entity.pdbx_description
1 polymer ?
#
loop_
_entity_poly.entity_id
_entity_poly.type
_entity_poly.pdbx_seq_one_letter_code
_entity_poly.pdbx_strand_id
1 'polypeptide(L)'
;MEDALRRWKNVWQRAPGSTLDPQNPDGPLPFTSVAFFTLASVRLHLDLGSYRRLDTRDPAQIATALIGVPALKRGPHLTTALLHVTHALSLPVNMGVQYVSRSQMFFWSCQHSLCGLESAVFLSKWLQTVAETLGKEPLTAHEIIILDWVRALVEETRESVDLEELGVRSNLEISALQPSQLCTIVLRIWARVFGGNTMWAIISQIGSALEQLAERIERENMRLAQ
;
A
#
# COMPACT_ATOMS: atom_id res chain seq x y z
N MET A 1 12.37 -13.34 -13.72
CA MET A 1 11.37 -13.17 -12.64
C MET A 1 9.95 -13.12 -13.22
N GLU A 2 9.70 -12.36 -14.29
CA GLU A 2 8.41 -12.34 -15.01
C GLU A 2 7.92 -13.72 -15.48
N ASP A 3 8.78 -14.55 -16.04
CA ASP A 3 8.41 -15.92 -16.45
C ASP A 3 7.97 -16.80 -15.28
N ALA A 4 8.57 -16.60 -14.10
CA ALA A 4 8.18 -17.32 -12.88
C ALA A 4 6.81 -16.87 -12.39
N LEU A 5 6.51 -15.56 -12.46
CA LEU A 5 5.19 -15.01 -12.12
C LEU A 5 4.10 -15.50 -13.08
N ARG A 6 4.40 -15.54 -14.38
CA ARG A 6 3.47 -16.08 -15.39
C ARG A 6 3.16 -17.56 -15.12
N ARG A 7 4.19 -18.37 -14.82
CA ARG A 7 4.02 -19.78 -14.46
C ARG A 7 3.21 -19.95 -13.18
N TRP A 8 3.50 -19.16 -12.14
CA TRP A 8 2.75 -19.19 -10.89
C TRP A 8 1.26 -18.89 -11.13
N LYS A 9 0.93 -17.83 -11.88
CA LYS A 9 -0.46 -17.45 -12.18
C LYS A 9 -1.21 -18.56 -12.92
N ASN A 10 -0.55 -19.21 -13.86
CA ASN A 10 -1.14 -20.33 -14.61
C ASN A 10 -1.40 -21.56 -13.73
N VAL A 11 -0.52 -21.83 -12.77
CA VAL A 11 -0.70 -22.95 -11.81
C VAL A 11 -1.81 -22.62 -10.82
N TRP A 12 -1.82 -21.40 -10.30
CA TRP A 12 -2.85 -20.90 -9.39
C TRP A 12 -4.26 -21.04 -9.98
N GLN A 13 -4.49 -20.56 -11.20
CA GLN A 13 -5.81 -20.63 -11.84
C GLN A 13 -6.34 -22.07 -12.02
N ARG A 14 -5.47 -23.08 -11.95
CA ARG A 14 -5.82 -24.50 -12.14
C ARG A 14 -5.87 -25.28 -10.83
N ALA A 15 -5.41 -24.72 -9.72
CA ALA A 15 -5.37 -25.43 -8.46
C ALA A 15 -6.74 -25.36 -7.75
N PRO A 16 -7.28 -26.50 -7.27
CA PRO A 16 -8.63 -26.57 -6.69
C PRO A 16 -8.79 -25.81 -5.36
N GLY A 17 -7.67 -25.49 -4.68
CA GLY A 17 -7.63 -24.75 -3.41
C GLY A 17 -7.44 -23.23 -3.53
N SER A 18 -7.54 -22.69 -4.74
CA SER A 18 -7.18 -21.29 -5.06
C SER A 18 -8.27 -20.30 -4.69
N THR A 19 -8.66 -20.28 -3.42
CA THR A 19 -9.59 -19.30 -2.86
C THR A 19 -8.94 -18.53 -1.71
N LEU A 20 -9.26 -17.24 -1.64
CA LEU A 20 -8.84 -16.34 -0.56
C LEU A 20 -9.83 -16.31 0.61
N ASP A 21 -10.82 -17.22 0.61
CA ASP A 21 -11.78 -17.37 1.69
C ASP A 21 -11.06 -17.71 3.02
N PRO A 22 -11.28 -16.93 4.10
CA PRO A 22 -10.76 -17.24 5.43
C PRO A 22 -11.17 -18.64 5.95
N GLN A 23 -12.25 -19.23 5.43
CA GLN A 23 -12.75 -20.55 5.80
C GLN A 23 -12.22 -21.68 4.89
N ASN A 24 -11.23 -21.40 4.03
CA ASN A 24 -10.66 -22.39 3.12
C ASN A 24 -10.07 -23.60 3.88
N PRO A 25 -10.46 -24.85 3.55
CA PRO A 25 -9.89 -26.06 4.16
C PRO A 25 -8.38 -26.22 3.93
N ASP A 26 -7.82 -25.62 2.88
CA ASP A 26 -6.38 -25.60 2.59
C ASP A 26 -5.60 -24.54 3.41
N GLY A 27 -6.30 -23.84 4.31
CA GLY A 27 -5.71 -22.89 5.26
C GLY A 27 -5.24 -21.57 4.62
N PRO A 28 -4.31 -20.83 5.26
CA PRO A 28 -3.88 -19.50 4.81
C PRO A 28 -2.87 -19.54 3.65
N LEU A 29 -2.59 -20.72 3.09
CA LEU A 29 -1.60 -20.92 2.03
C LEU A 29 -1.94 -20.08 0.78
N PRO A 30 -3.20 -20.03 0.32
CA PRO A 30 -3.61 -19.18 -0.78
C PRO A 30 -3.30 -17.69 -0.55
N PHE A 31 -3.64 -17.17 0.63
CA PHE A 31 -3.38 -15.79 0.99
C PHE A 31 -1.88 -15.48 1.00
N THR A 32 -1.08 -16.37 1.60
CA THR A 32 0.38 -16.22 1.64
C THR A 32 0.99 -16.20 0.24
N SER A 33 0.49 -17.07 -0.63
CA SER A 33 0.93 -17.18 -2.02
C SER A 33 0.64 -15.89 -2.80
N VAL A 34 -0.56 -15.31 -2.63
CA VAL A 34 -0.93 -14.01 -3.24
C VAL A 34 -0.09 -12.87 -2.69
N ALA A 35 0.19 -12.82 -1.38
CA ALA A 35 1.06 -11.79 -0.81
C ALA A 35 2.47 -11.83 -1.43
N PHE A 36 3.07 -13.01 -1.58
CA PHE A 36 4.39 -13.13 -2.23
C PHE A 36 4.36 -12.83 -3.73
N PHE A 37 3.26 -13.17 -4.39
CA PHE A 37 3.05 -12.79 -5.78
C PHE A 37 2.95 -11.26 -5.97
N THR A 38 2.26 -10.55 -5.07
CA THR A 38 2.21 -9.09 -5.03
C THR A 38 3.59 -8.49 -4.78
N LEU A 39 4.30 -8.97 -3.77
CA LEU A 39 5.66 -8.53 -3.45
C LEU A 39 6.61 -8.71 -4.65
N ALA A 40 6.55 -9.87 -5.30
CA ALA A 40 7.37 -10.13 -6.48
C ALA A 40 6.99 -9.23 -7.67
N SER A 41 5.70 -8.93 -7.85
CA SER A 41 5.22 -7.99 -8.87
C SER A 41 5.74 -6.56 -8.62
N VAL A 42 5.73 -6.10 -7.37
CA VAL A 42 6.29 -4.80 -6.96
C VAL A 42 7.80 -4.74 -7.26
N ARG A 43 8.55 -5.77 -6.88
CA ARG A 43 10.01 -5.82 -7.02
C ARG A 43 10.51 -5.87 -8.46
N LEU A 44 9.65 -6.15 -9.44
CA LEU A 44 10.00 -5.97 -10.86
C LEU A 44 10.17 -4.50 -11.24
N HIS A 45 9.54 -3.59 -10.50
CA HIS A 45 9.47 -2.17 -10.83
C HIS A 45 10.10 -1.28 -9.76
N LEU A 46 10.15 -1.76 -8.52
CA LEU A 46 10.70 -1.04 -7.38
C LEU A 46 11.33 -2.00 -6.38
N ASP A 47 12.66 -2.00 -6.30
CA ASP A 47 13.36 -2.67 -5.21
C ASP A 47 13.72 -1.65 -4.13
N LEU A 48 13.11 -1.79 -2.95
CA LEU A 48 13.44 -0.93 -1.81
C LEU A 48 14.85 -1.18 -1.26
N GLY A 49 15.49 -2.32 -1.55
CA GLY A 49 16.91 -2.55 -1.23
C GLY A 49 17.34 -2.05 0.15
N SER A 50 18.26 -1.08 0.15
CA SER A 50 18.80 -0.39 1.33
C SER A 50 17.90 0.71 1.88
N TYR A 51 16.89 1.18 1.14
CA TYR A 51 15.94 2.21 1.57
C TYR A 51 14.98 1.74 2.67
N ARG A 52 14.80 0.42 2.85
CA ARG A 52 13.96 -0.11 3.93
C ARG A 52 14.44 0.29 5.33
N ARG A 53 15.77 0.30 5.55
CA ARG A 53 16.46 0.63 6.82
C ARG A 53 15.82 0.04 8.10
N LEU A 54 15.16 -1.12 8.01
CA LEU A 54 14.46 -1.74 9.15
C LEU A 54 15.44 -2.23 10.24
N ASP A 55 16.71 -2.42 9.88
CA ASP A 55 17.82 -2.70 10.79
C ASP A 55 18.02 -1.59 11.83
N THR A 56 17.70 -0.34 11.48
CA THR A 56 17.84 0.82 12.38
C THR A 56 16.87 0.77 13.55
N ARG A 57 15.72 0.08 13.40
CA ARG A 57 14.60 0.07 14.35
C ARG A 57 14.11 1.48 14.74
N ASP A 58 14.43 2.47 13.93
CA ASP A 58 14.09 3.88 14.15
C ASP A 58 13.13 4.34 13.04
N PRO A 59 11.85 4.56 13.37
CA PRO A 59 10.85 5.01 12.40
C PRO A 59 11.25 6.27 11.63
N ALA A 60 12.00 7.20 12.26
CA ALA A 60 12.41 8.44 11.61
C ALA A 60 13.50 8.21 10.55
N GLN A 61 14.44 7.31 10.83
CA GLN A 61 15.47 6.91 9.85
C GLN A 61 14.86 6.11 8.70
N ILE A 62 13.92 5.21 9.00
CA ILE A 62 13.18 4.45 7.98
C ILE A 62 12.41 5.41 7.06
N ALA A 63 11.59 6.31 7.62
CA ALA A 63 10.84 7.30 6.84
C ALA A 63 11.75 8.17 5.96
N THR A 64 12.89 8.61 6.51
CA THR A 64 13.87 9.41 5.76
C THR A 64 14.48 8.63 4.60
N ALA A 65 14.80 7.36 4.79
CA ALA A 65 15.31 6.52 3.72
C ALA A 65 14.23 6.25 2.65
N LEU A 66 12.97 6.03 3.04
CA LEU A 66 11.86 5.81 2.11
C LEU A 66 11.54 7.04 1.23
N ILE A 67 11.83 8.26 1.71
CA ILE A 67 11.75 9.47 0.87
C ILE A 67 12.71 9.36 -0.32
N GLY A 68 13.93 8.90 -0.08
CA GLY A 68 14.99 8.76 -1.09
C GLY A 68 14.73 7.66 -2.13
N VAL A 69 13.68 6.85 -1.98
CA VAL A 69 13.29 5.85 -2.98
C VAL A 69 12.98 6.55 -4.31
N PRO A 70 13.53 6.07 -5.44
CA PRO A 70 13.35 6.73 -6.74
C PRO A 70 11.88 6.80 -7.17
N ALA A 71 11.55 7.83 -7.93
CA ALA A 71 10.24 7.95 -8.57
C ALA A 71 10.01 6.82 -9.58
N LEU A 72 8.75 6.41 -9.71
CA LEU A 72 8.37 5.40 -10.70
C LEU A 72 8.25 6.04 -12.08
N LYS A 73 8.54 5.29 -13.13
CA LYS A 73 8.26 5.75 -14.50
C LYS A 73 6.84 5.35 -14.87
N ARG A 74 5.94 6.32 -15.08
CA ARG A 74 4.57 6.03 -15.54
C ARG A 74 4.59 5.20 -16.83
N GLY A 75 3.67 4.25 -16.90
CA GLY A 75 3.51 3.41 -18.08
C GLY A 75 2.70 2.14 -17.81
N PRO A 76 2.26 1.45 -18.88
CA PRO A 76 1.37 0.29 -18.79
C PRO A 76 2.00 -0.92 -18.08
N HIS A 77 3.32 -0.96 -17.98
CA HIS A 77 4.06 -2.01 -17.27
C HIS A 77 3.74 -2.02 -15.77
N LEU A 78 3.36 -0.88 -15.17
CA LEU A 78 3.02 -0.80 -13.75
C LEU A 78 1.62 -1.32 -13.44
N THR A 79 0.72 -1.39 -14.42
CA THR A 79 -0.72 -1.67 -14.21
C THR A 79 -0.94 -2.95 -13.40
N THR A 80 -0.23 -4.02 -13.72
CA THR A 80 -0.41 -5.31 -13.01
C THR A 80 0.03 -5.20 -11.55
N ALA A 81 1.18 -4.58 -11.28
CA ALA A 81 1.65 -4.39 -9.91
C ALA A 81 0.70 -3.47 -9.12
N LEU A 82 0.20 -2.41 -9.75
CA LEU A 82 -0.78 -1.49 -9.16
C LEU A 82 -2.09 -2.20 -8.79
N LEU A 83 -2.63 -3.04 -9.68
CA LEU A 83 -3.81 -3.85 -9.37
C LEU A 83 -3.58 -4.75 -8.15
N HIS A 84 -2.40 -5.39 -8.05
CA HIS A 84 -2.08 -6.25 -6.92
C HIS A 84 -1.91 -5.49 -5.60
N VAL A 85 -1.22 -4.34 -5.59
CA VAL A 85 -1.05 -3.55 -4.35
C VAL A 85 -2.34 -2.88 -3.91
N THR A 86 -3.18 -2.44 -4.86
CA THR A 86 -4.51 -1.89 -4.54
C THR A 86 -5.41 -2.96 -3.96
N HIS A 87 -5.40 -4.18 -4.53
CA HIS A 87 -6.11 -5.31 -3.93
C HIS A 87 -5.55 -5.70 -2.55
N ALA A 88 -4.22 -5.66 -2.36
CA ALA A 88 -3.62 -5.93 -1.06
C ALA A 88 -4.07 -4.91 0.00
N LEU A 89 -4.35 -3.66 -0.39
CA LEU A 89 -4.94 -2.64 0.49
C LEU A 89 -6.44 -2.86 0.72
N SER A 90 -7.19 -3.36 -0.26
CA SER A 90 -8.63 -3.61 -0.08
C SER A 90 -8.92 -4.66 1.00
N LEU A 91 -8.04 -5.66 1.13
CA LEU A 91 -8.23 -6.73 2.11
C LEU A 91 -8.33 -6.21 3.57
N PRO A 92 -7.37 -5.43 4.10
CA PRO A 92 -7.49 -4.90 5.46
C PRO A 92 -8.55 -3.79 5.59
N VAL A 93 -8.88 -3.06 4.51
CA VAL A 93 -9.95 -2.05 4.53
C VAL A 93 -11.32 -2.72 4.70
N ASN A 94 -11.64 -3.72 3.89
CA ASN A 94 -12.93 -4.40 3.90
C ASN A 94 -13.15 -5.23 5.18
N MET A 95 -12.07 -5.66 5.84
CA MET A 95 -12.16 -6.30 7.16
C MET A 95 -12.37 -5.29 8.30
N GLY A 96 -12.24 -4.00 8.02
CA GLY A 96 -12.21 -2.91 9.00
C GLY A 96 -10.79 -2.71 9.55
N VAL A 97 -10.21 -1.54 9.27
CA VAL A 97 -8.81 -1.21 9.63
C VAL A 97 -8.57 -1.33 11.13
N GLN A 98 -9.53 -0.87 11.96
CA GLN A 98 -9.45 -1.01 13.42
C GLN A 98 -9.56 -2.47 13.90
N TYR A 99 -10.37 -3.28 13.22
CA TYR A 99 -10.51 -4.69 13.57
C TYR A 99 -9.22 -5.44 13.24
N VAL A 100 -8.64 -5.19 12.06
CA VAL A 100 -7.37 -5.78 11.63
C VAL A 100 -6.21 -5.40 12.56
N SER A 101 -6.12 -4.12 12.92
CA SER A 101 -5.04 -3.64 13.78
C SER A 101 -5.08 -4.29 15.17
N ARG A 102 -6.28 -4.59 15.71
CA ARG A 102 -6.45 -5.26 17.01
C ARG A 102 -6.31 -6.78 16.95
N SER A 103 -6.88 -7.42 15.93
CA SER A 103 -7.00 -8.88 15.83
C SER A 103 -5.72 -9.60 15.44
N GLN A 104 -4.70 -8.89 14.95
CA GLN A 104 -3.43 -9.46 14.47
C GLN A 104 -3.58 -10.46 13.30
N MET A 105 -4.77 -10.53 12.70
CA MET A 105 -5.16 -11.60 11.77
C MET A 105 -4.47 -11.50 10.41
N PHE A 106 -3.80 -10.38 10.12
CA PHE A 106 -3.22 -10.05 8.80
C PHE A 106 -1.69 -10.14 8.76
N PHE A 107 -1.02 -10.15 9.91
CA PHE A 107 0.45 -10.16 10.01
C PHE A 107 0.96 -11.32 10.86
N TRP A 108 0.67 -12.54 10.39
CA TRP A 108 1.18 -13.76 11.01
C TRP A 108 2.67 -14.01 10.74
N SER A 109 3.32 -13.22 9.88
CA SER A 109 4.77 -13.32 9.66
C SER A 109 5.41 -12.00 9.21
N CYS A 110 6.71 -11.84 9.49
CA CYS A 110 7.51 -10.68 9.04
C CYS A 110 7.45 -10.49 7.51
N GLN A 111 7.36 -11.57 6.74
CA GLN A 111 7.28 -11.48 5.28
C GLN A 111 5.98 -10.84 4.80
N HIS A 112 4.85 -11.04 5.49
CA HIS A 112 3.59 -10.35 5.19
C HIS A 112 3.69 -8.86 5.52
N SER A 113 4.36 -8.52 6.61
CA SER A 113 4.62 -7.12 6.96
C SER A 113 5.50 -6.42 5.92
N LEU A 114 6.53 -7.12 5.39
CA LEU A 114 7.33 -6.61 4.28
C LEU A 114 6.52 -6.42 3.00
N CYS A 115 5.61 -7.36 2.70
CA CYS A 115 4.69 -7.21 1.57
C CYS A 115 3.83 -5.96 1.71
N GLY A 116 3.23 -5.73 2.88
CA GLY A 116 2.43 -4.53 3.15
C GLY A 116 3.26 -3.24 3.05
N LEU A 117 4.46 -3.21 3.63
CA LEU A 117 5.38 -2.07 3.54
C LEU A 117 5.73 -1.75 2.08
N GLU A 118 6.19 -2.74 1.31
CA GLU A 118 6.57 -2.52 -0.09
C GLU A 118 5.37 -2.13 -0.96
N SER A 119 4.18 -2.67 -0.66
CA SER A 119 2.93 -2.27 -1.33
C SER A 119 2.55 -0.83 -1.03
N ALA A 120 2.65 -0.39 0.23
CA ALA A 120 2.38 0.98 0.66
C ALA A 120 3.33 1.98 0.00
N VAL A 121 4.63 1.66 -0.03
CA VAL A 121 5.65 2.52 -0.65
C VAL A 121 5.49 2.56 -2.16
N PHE A 122 5.21 1.42 -2.81
CA PHE A 122 4.99 1.38 -4.26
C PHE A 122 3.78 2.22 -4.68
N LEU A 123 2.63 2.04 -4.01
CA LEU A 123 1.42 2.79 -4.32
C LEU A 123 1.61 4.29 -4.05
N SER A 124 2.26 4.66 -2.95
CA SER A 124 2.54 6.07 -2.63
C SER A 124 3.51 6.73 -3.63
N LYS A 125 4.53 6.01 -4.11
CA LYS A 125 5.45 6.52 -5.14
C LYS A 125 4.76 6.68 -6.50
N TRP A 126 3.85 5.78 -6.84
CA TRP A 126 3.03 5.94 -8.05
C TRP A 126 2.12 7.15 -7.95
N LEU A 127 1.41 7.34 -6.83
CA LEU A 127 0.54 8.50 -6.60
C LEU A 127 1.30 9.84 -6.65
N GLN A 128 2.50 9.91 -6.08
CA GLN A 128 3.39 11.08 -6.20
C GLN A 128 3.77 11.34 -7.67
N THR A 129 4.19 10.30 -8.39
CA THR A 129 4.56 10.42 -9.80
C THR A 129 3.38 10.91 -10.64
N VAL A 130 2.18 10.39 -10.37
CA VAL A 130 0.94 10.84 -11.04
C VAL A 130 0.67 12.31 -10.73
N ALA A 131 0.78 12.73 -9.46
CA ALA A 131 0.59 14.14 -9.07
C ALA A 131 1.55 15.09 -9.81
N GLU A 132 2.83 14.72 -9.92
CA GLU A 132 3.86 15.53 -10.58
C GLU A 132 3.70 15.63 -12.11
N THR A 133 3.15 14.58 -12.73
CA THR A 133 3.08 14.45 -14.19
C THR A 133 1.70 14.77 -14.75
N LEU A 134 0.66 14.94 -13.92
CA LEU A 134 -0.72 15.20 -14.34
C LEU A 134 -0.85 16.42 -15.28
N GLY A 135 -0.02 17.45 -15.07
CA GLY A 135 0.00 18.65 -15.93
C GLY A 135 0.72 18.47 -17.27
N LYS A 136 1.48 17.39 -17.46
CA LYS A 136 2.30 17.11 -18.66
C LYS A 136 1.73 15.95 -19.48
N GLU A 137 1.22 14.93 -18.81
CA GLU A 137 0.76 13.68 -19.43
C GLU A 137 -0.62 13.32 -18.87
N PRO A 138 -1.65 13.17 -19.73
CA PRO A 138 -2.99 12.80 -19.27
C PRO A 138 -2.98 11.41 -18.62
N LEU A 139 -3.98 11.15 -17.78
CA LEU A 139 -4.19 9.83 -17.18
C LEU A 139 -4.65 8.84 -18.25
N THR A 140 -4.07 7.64 -18.23
CA THR A 140 -4.56 6.52 -19.01
C THR A 140 -5.83 5.93 -18.39
N ALA A 141 -6.64 5.21 -19.18
CA ALA A 141 -7.86 4.55 -18.67
C ALA A 141 -7.59 3.62 -17.47
N HIS A 142 -6.46 2.91 -17.48
CA HIS A 142 -6.06 2.05 -16.36
C HIS A 142 -5.70 2.85 -15.11
N GLU A 143 -5.00 3.97 -15.25
CA GLU A 143 -4.65 4.83 -14.12
C GLU A 143 -5.90 5.47 -13.49
N ILE A 144 -6.89 5.85 -14.31
CA ILE A 144 -8.18 6.37 -13.84
C ILE A 144 -8.88 5.31 -12.98
N ILE A 145 -9.01 4.08 -13.48
CA ILE A 145 -9.66 2.98 -12.74
C ILE A 145 -8.95 2.74 -11.40
N ILE A 146 -7.62 2.73 -11.38
CA ILE A 146 -6.85 2.49 -10.15
C ILE A 146 -7.03 3.65 -9.16
N LEU A 147 -7.04 4.91 -9.63
CA LEU A 147 -7.33 6.06 -8.77
C LEU A 147 -8.74 6.00 -8.18
N ASP A 148 -9.74 5.63 -8.98
CA ASP A 148 -11.12 5.51 -8.52
C ASP A 148 -11.27 4.38 -7.50
N TRP A 149 -10.57 3.26 -7.68
CA TRP A 149 -10.50 2.22 -6.66
C TRP A 149 -9.82 2.69 -5.38
N VAL A 150 -8.71 3.42 -5.47
CA VAL A 150 -8.05 3.99 -4.28
C VAL A 150 -9.00 4.94 -3.55
N ARG A 151 -9.75 5.80 -4.27
CA ARG A 151 -10.77 6.67 -3.66
C ARG A 151 -11.87 5.87 -2.98
N ALA A 152 -12.38 4.82 -3.63
CA ALA A 152 -13.39 3.95 -3.05
C ALA A 152 -12.90 3.29 -1.75
N LEU A 153 -11.63 2.84 -1.71
CA LEU A 153 -11.02 2.29 -0.50
C LEU A 153 -10.88 3.33 0.62
N VAL A 154 -10.57 4.58 0.28
CA VAL A 154 -10.54 5.67 1.27
C VAL A 154 -11.95 5.93 1.82
N GLU A 155 -12.97 5.91 0.98
CA GLU A 155 -14.37 6.05 1.42
C GLU A 155 -14.80 4.90 2.33
N GLU A 156 -14.50 3.65 1.96
CA GLU A 156 -14.83 2.47 2.78
C GLU A 156 -14.09 2.49 4.12
N THR A 157 -12.90 3.09 4.17
CA THR A 157 -12.17 3.26 5.44
C THR A 157 -12.93 4.13 6.45
N ARG A 158 -13.80 5.04 6.00
CA ARG A 158 -14.64 5.92 6.86
C ARG A 158 -15.49 5.11 7.84
N GLU A 159 -15.89 3.91 7.48
CA GLU A 159 -16.71 3.04 8.35
C GLU A 159 -15.95 2.55 9.58
N SER A 160 -14.61 2.54 9.51
CA SER A 160 -13.76 2.01 10.57
C SER A 160 -12.84 3.03 11.21
N VAL A 161 -12.54 4.16 10.55
CA VAL A 161 -11.60 5.18 11.01
C VAL A 161 -12.16 6.56 10.68
N ASP A 162 -12.03 7.51 11.61
CA ASP A 162 -12.34 8.91 11.32
C ASP A 162 -11.36 9.46 10.28
N LEU A 163 -11.89 9.91 9.14
CA LEU A 163 -11.07 10.42 8.03
C LEU A 163 -10.34 11.71 8.40
N GLU A 164 -10.80 12.46 9.41
CA GLU A 164 -10.07 13.62 9.92
C GLU A 164 -8.71 13.22 10.49
N GLU A 165 -8.61 12.05 11.12
CA GLU A 165 -7.33 11.50 11.58
C GLU A 165 -6.41 11.12 10.41
N LEU A 166 -6.97 10.84 9.23
CA LEU A 166 -6.23 10.57 7.99
C LEU A 166 -5.82 11.86 7.25
N GLY A 167 -6.20 13.03 7.75
CA GLY A 167 -5.94 14.32 7.13
C GLY A 167 -6.95 14.74 6.06
N VAL A 168 -8.09 14.04 5.96
CA VAL A 168 -9.21 14.43 5.08
C VAL A 168 -10.13 15.36 5.85
N ARG A 169 -10.32 16.58 5.35
CA ARG A 169 -11.26 17.53 5.97
C ARG A 169 -12.69 17.05 5.76
N SER A 170 -13.53 17.15 6.80
CA SER A 170 -14.93 16.70 6.77
C SER A 170 -15.80 17.32 5.66
N ASN A 171 -15.41 18.48 5.13
CA ASN A 171 -16.10 19.17 4.03
C ASN A 171 -15.56 18.83 2.64
N LEU A 172 -14.54 17.98 2.52
CA LEU A 172 -13.93 17.63 1.25
C LEU A 172 -14.53 16.33 0.71
N GLU A 173 -15.05 16.38 -0.52
CA GLU A 173 -15.52 15.18 -1.21
C GLU A 173 -14.32 14.29 -1.57
N ILE A 174 -14.44 12.97 -1.33
CA ILE A 174 -13.37 12.00 -1.62
C ILE A 174 -13.08 11.90 -3.12
N SER A 175 -14.11 12.11 -3.96
CA SER A 175 -13.99 12.24 -5.41
C SER A 175 -13.04 13.37 -5.84
N ALA A 176 -12.97 14.46 -5.06
CA ALA A 176 -12.14 15.63 -5.33
C ALA A 176 -10.70 15.51 -4.84
N LEU A 177 -10.37 14.43 -4.12
CA LEU A 177 -9.01 14.20 -3.62
C LEU A 177 -8.01 14.08 -4.76
N GLN A 178 -6.96 14.90 -4.66
CA GLN A 178 -5.84 14.89 -5.58
C GLN A 178 -4.94 13.67 -5.31
N PRO A 179 -4.21 13.16 -6.32
CA PRO A 179 -3.29 12.04 -6.14
C PRO A 179 -2.26 12.26 -5.02
N SER A 180 -1.82 13.51 -4.79
CA SER A 180 -0.92 13.88 -3.69
C SER A 180 -1.55 13.70 -2.31
N GLN A 181 -2.86 13.94 -2.15
CA GLN A 181 -3.60 13.70 -0.92
C GLN A 181 -3.86 12.20 -0.72
N LEU A 182 -4.27 11.51 -1.79
CA LEU A 182 -4.43 10.04 -1.76
C LEU A 182 -3.14 9.34 -1.34
N CYS A 183 -1.98 9.87 -1.75
CA CYS A 183 -0.67 9.35 -1.35
C CYS A 183 -0.51 9.32 0.18
N THR A 184 -0.78 10.43 0.87
CA THR A 184 -0.60 10.49 2.33
C THR A 184 -1.67 9.70 3.06
N ILE A 185 -2.90 9.70 2.56
CA ILE A 185 -4.00 8.90 3.13
C ILE A 185 -3.68 7.40 3.05
N VAL A 186 -3.23 6.89 1.90
CA VAL A 186 -2.87 5.47 1.73
C VAL A 186 -1.76 5.06 2.71
N LEU A 187 -0.75 5.90 2.89
CA LEU A 187 0.32 5.65 3.85
C LEU A 187 -0.21 5.58 5.28
N ARG A 188 -1.15 6.46 5.63
CA ARG A 188 -1.81 6.50 6.94
C ARG A 188 -2.75 5.33 7.21
N ILE A 189 -3.43 4.82 6.18
CA ILE A 189 -4.23 3.58 6.28
C ILE A 189 -3.31 2.42 6.62
N TRP A 190 -2.23 2.24 5.85
CA TRP A 190 -1.24 1.20 6.16
C TRP A 190 -0.61 1.41 7.54
N ALA A 191 -0.28 2.65 7.93
CA ALA A 191 0.26 2.96 9.25
C ALA A 191 -0.66 2.46 10.38
N ARG A 192 -1.97 2.64 10.25
CA ARG A 192 -2.97 2.15 11.22
C ARG A 192 -3.10 0.63 11.21
N VAL A 193 -3.12 0.04 10.02
CA VAL A 193 -3.12 -1.42 9.84
C VAL A 193 -1.92 -2.04 10.58
N PHE A 194 -0.75 -1.41 10.53
CA PHE A 194 0.46 -1.84 11.23
C PHE A 194 0.50 -1.46 12.72
N GLY A 195 -0.07 -0.31 13.09
CA GLY A 195 0.10 0.31 14.41
C GLY A 195 -0.53 -0.44 15.59
N GLY A 196 -1.57 -1.25 15.35
CA GLY A 196 -2.20 -2.05 16.41
C GLY A 196 -1.44 -3.31 16.79
N ASN A 197 -0.35 -3.66 16.10
CA ASN A 197 0.40 -4.89 16.35
C ASN A 197 1.37 -4.75 17.52
N THR A 198 1.03 -5.37 18.65
CA THR A 198 1.88 -5.42 19.85
C THR A 198 2.76 -6.67 19.93
N MET A 199 2.53 -7.66 19.06
CA MET A 199 3.24 -8.95 19.12
C MET A 199 4.66 -8.84 18.55
N TRP A 200 4.88 -7.98 17.55
CA TRP A 200 6.20 -7.78 16.94
C TRP A 200 6.55 -6.29 16.86
N ALA A 201 7.58 -5.87 17.61
CA ALA A 201 8.02 -4.48 17.66
C ALA A 201 8.39 -3.88 16.28
N ILE A 202 8.84 -4.72 15.33
CA ILE A 202 9.15 -4.27 13.97
C ILE A 202 7.90 -3.82 13.20
N ILE A 203 6.73 -4.39 13.51
CA ILE A 203 5.49 -4.10 12.80
C ILE A 203 4.96 -2.73 13.22
N SER A 204 4.94 -2.44 14.52
CA SER A 204 4.60 -1.11 15.02
C SER A 204 5.61 -0.05 14.54
N GLN A 205 6.90 -0.39 14.45
CA GLN A 205 7.92 0.49 13.86
C GLN A 205 7.64 0.82 12.39
N ILE A 206 7.22 -0.17 11.58
CA ILE A 206 6.80 0.06 10.20
C ILE A 206 5.61 1.01 10.16
N GLY A 207 4.62 0.81 11.03
CA GLY A 207 3.44 1.69 11.12
C GLY A 207 3.84 3.14 11.41
N SER A 208 4.66 3.35 12.45
CA SER A 208 5.17 4.68 12.79
C SER A 208 6.03 5.30 11.69
N ALA A 209 6.79 4.50 10.93
CA ALA A 209 7.61 4.99 9.84
C ALA A 209 6.75 5.48 8.66
N LEU A 210 5.66 4.78 8.35
CA LEU A 210 4.71 5.18 7.30
C LEU A 210 3.95 6.46 7.68
N GLU A 211 3.56 6.62 8.94
CA GLU A 211 2.94 7.86 9.41
C GLU A 211 3.92 9.05 9.26
N GLN A 212 5.16 8.89 9.71
CA GLN A 212 6.18 9.93 9.54
C GLN A 212 6.53 10.21 8.07
N LEU A 213 6.47 9.21 7.20
CA LEU A 213 6.63 9.38 5.76
C LEU A 213 5.50 10.24 5.19
N ALA A 214 4.25 9.95 5.57
CA ALA A 214 3.08 10.73 5.15
C ALA A 214 3.21 12.21 5.57
N GLU A 215 3.55 12.47 6.83
CA GLU A 215 3.75 13.83 7.33
C GLU A 215 4.84 14.60 6.57
N ARG A 216 5.94 13.94 6.21
CA ARG A 216 7.05 14.58 5.49
C ARG A 216 6.66 14.90 4.05
N ILE A 217 5.94 14.00 3.38
CA ILE A 217 5.40 14.23 2.03
C ILE A 217 4.41 15.41 2.06
N GLU A 218 3.53 15.46 3.07
CA GLU A 218 2.59 16.56 3.23
C GLU A 218 3.26 17.91 3.43
N ARG A 219 4.29 17.96 4.30
CA ARG A 219 5.08 19.18 4.50
C ARG A 219 5.76 19.66 3.22
N GLU A 220 6.27 18.73 2.42
CA GLU A 220 6.90 19.06 1.13
C GLU A 220 5.87 19.58 0.12
N ASN A 221 4.72 18.92 0.03
CA ASN A 221 3.61 19.38 -0.83
C ASN A 221 3.12 20.78 -0.45
N MET A 222 3.07 21.11 0.85
CA MET A 222 2.70 22.45 1.31
C MET A 222 3.75 23.51 0.94
N ARG A 223 5.04 23.16 0.96
CA ARG A 223 6.13 24.07 0.54
C ARG A 223 6.09 24.37 -0.95
N LEU A 224 5.80 23.36 -1.78
CA LEU A 224 5.71 23.52 -3.23
C LEU A 224 4.48 24.32 -3.69
N ALA A 225 3.49 24.49 -2.81
CA ALA A 225 2.27 25.26 -3.08
C ALA A 225 2.34 26.74 -2.65
N GLN A 226 3.43 27.16 -1.99
CA GLN A 226 3.71 28.55 -1.60
C GLN A 226 4.59 29.24 -2.64
#